data_AF-A0A3C1BSV8-F1
#
_entry.id   AF-A0A3C1BSV8-F1
#
_cell.length_a   1.000
_cell.length_b   1.000
_cell.length_c   1.000
_cell.angle_alpha   90.00
_cell.angle_beta   90.00
_cell.angle_gamma   90.00
#
_symmetry.space_group_name_H-M   'P 1'
#
loop_
_entity.id
_entity.type
_entity.pdbx_description
1 polymer ?
#
loop_
_entity_poly.entity_id
_entity_poly.type
_entity_poly.pdbx_seq_one_letter_code
_entity_poly.pdbx_strand_id
1 'polypeptide(L)'
;MLYNLLVPFSDVWGILNVFRYITFRTAYATLTALVITLLIAPFIIRKLKEMAFSMKSKGFEPATHKVKEGTPTMGGIMIVIAGTVSTLLWADL
;
A
#
# COMPACT_ATOMS: atom_id res chain seq x y z
N MET A 1 6.13 4.69 -14.31
CA MET A 1 6.49 6.04 -14.82
C MET A 1 7.95 6.43 -14.59
N LEU A 2 8.53 6.19 -13.41
CA LEU A 2 9.92 6.59 -13.08
C LEU A 2 10.96 6.00 -14.04
N TYR A 3 10.75 4.77 -14.50
CA TYR A 3 11.57 4.15 -15.54
C TYR A 3 11.65 5.00 -16.81
N ASN A 4 10.50 5.41 -17.36
CA ASN A 4 10.41 6.20 -18.59
C ASN A 4 10.99 7.62 -18.44
N LEU A 5 10.98 8.17 -17.23
CA LEU A 5 11.52 9.51 -16.95
C LEU A 5 13.03 9.53 -16.66
N LEU A 6 13.55 8.53 -15.94
CA LEU A 6 14.93 8.55 -15.43
C LEU A 6 15.93 7.84 -16.34
N VAL A 7 15.50 6.81 -17.07
CA VAL A 7 16.39 6.05 -17.97
C VAL A 7 16.94 6.87 -19.13
N PRO A 8 16.22 7.84 -19.74
CA PRO A 8 16.80 8.71 -20.76
C PRO A 8 17.99 9.56 -20.28
N PHE A 9 18.08 9.84 -18.98
CA PHE A 9 19.20 10.58 -18.38
C PHE A 9 20.37 9.69 -17.96
N SER A 10 20.28 8.37 -18.16
CA SER A 10 21.34 7.43 -17.78
C SER A 10 22.66 7.67 -18.51
N ASP A 11 22.61 8.31 -19.68
CA ASP A 11 23.80 8.64 -20.48
C ASP A 11 24.66 9.73 -19.83
N VAL A 12 24.03 10.60 -19.02
CA VAL A 12 24.71 11.65 -18.26
C VAL A 12 25.02 11.18 -16.83
N TRP A 13 24.13 10.38 -16.24
CA TRP A 13 24.25 9.87 -14.88
C TRP A 13 24.17 8.34 -14.86
N GLY A 14 25.32 7.67 -14.91
CA GLY A 14 25.40 6.20 -14.98
C GLY A 14 24.67 5.46 -13.83
N ILE A 15 24.47 6.11 -12.68
CA ILE A 15 23.72 5.56 -11.55
C ILE A 15 22.24 5.32 -11.86
N LEU A 16 21.67 6.04 -12.83
CA LEU A 16 20.27 5.88 -13.25
C LEU A 16 20.05 4.60 -14.07
N ASN A 17 21.12 3.93 -14.51
CA ASN A 17 21.02 2.64 -15.19
C ASN A 17 20.42 1.54 -14.28
N VAL A 18 20.51 1.72 -12.96
CA VAL A 18 19.95 0.80 -11.96
C VAL A 18 18.42 0.65 -12.14
N PHE A 19 17.73 1.68 -12.63
CA PHE A 19 16.29 1.63 -12.91
C PHE A 19 15.91 0.72 -14.09
N ARG A 20 16.86 0.30 -14.93
CA ARG A 20 16.58 -0.68 -16.00
C ARG A 20 16.30 -2.07 -15.45
N TYR A 21 16.93 -2.44 -14.35
CA TYR A 21 16.78 -3.78 -13.78
C TYR A 21 15.38 -3.97 -13.20
N ILE A 22 14.66 -4.97 -13.73
CA ILE A 22 13.31 -5.33 -13.25
C ILE A 22 13.33 -5.71 -11.76
N THR A 23 14.39 -6.39 -11.30
CA THR A 23 14.58 -6.79 -9.90
C THR A 23 14.68 -5.59 -8.96
N PHE A 24 15.39 -4.53 -9.38
CA PHE A 24 15.45 -3.29 -8.62
C PHE A 24 14.09 -2.62 -8.54
N ARG A 25 13.40 -2.49 -9.69
CA ARG A 25 12.07 -1.87 -9.76
C ARG A 25 11.04 -2.63 -8.93
N THR A 26 11.03 -3.95 -8.96
CA THR A 26 10.07 -4.76 -8.16
C THR A 26 10.35 -4.70 -6.66
N ALA A 27 11.63 -4.73 -6.26
CA ALA A 27 12.02 -4.57 -4.86
C ALA A 27 11.58 -3.20 -4.32
N TYR A 28 11.89 -2.13 -5.03
CA TYR A 28 11.51 -0.77 -4.63
C TYR A 28 10.00 -0.52 -4.73
N ALA A 29 9.29 -1.12 -5.69
CA ALA A 29 7.83 -1.11 -5.72
C ALA A 29 7.23 -1.73 -4.45
N THR A 30 7.77 -2.87 -4.01
CA THR A 30 7.29 -3.55 -2.80
C THR A 30 7.59 -2.71 -1.55
N LEU A 31 8.80 -2.16 -1.44
CA LEU A 31 9.19 -1.30 -0.33
C LEU A 31 8.34 -0.03 -0.27
N THR A 32 8.12 0.64 -1.40
CA THR A 32 7.28 1.84 -1.45
C THR A 32 5.84 1.54 -1.10
N ALA A 33 5.26 0.44 -1.58
CA ALA A 33 3.92 0.01 -1.20
C ALA A 33 3.81 -0.27 0.32
N LEU A 34 4.82 -0.91 0.91
CA LEU A 34 4.88 -1.15 2.34
C LEU A 34 4.92 0.14 3.15
N VAL A 35 5.82 1.07 2.78
CA VAL A 35 5.95 2.37 3.46
C VAL A 35 4.64 3.17 3.36
N ILE A 36 4.04 3.24 2.17
CA ILE A 36 2.76 3.92 1.96
C ILE A 36 1.67 3.29 2.84
N THR A 37 1.59 1.96 2.88
CA THR A 37 0.61 1.25 3.69
C THR A 37 0.77 1.57 5.18
N LEU A 38 2.00 1.55 5.70
CA LEU A 38 2.27 1.85 7.11
C LEU A 38 1.94 3.30 7.48
N LEU A 39 2.23 4.26 6.60
CA LEU A 39 1.95 5.67 6.85
C LEU A 39 0.45 5.99 6.79
N ILE A 40 -0.28 5.40 5.85
CA ILE A 40 -1.71 5.68 5.64
C ILE A 40 -2.60 4.84 6.58
N ALA A 41 -2.12 3.69 7.05
CA ALA A 41 -2.87 2.78 7.91
C ALA A 41 -3.56 3.45 9.11
N PRO A 42 -2.87 4.22 9.99
CA PRO A 42 -3.53 4.81 11.16
C PRO A 42 -4.64 5.79 10.78
N PHE A 43 -4.46 6.54 9.69
CA PHE A 43 -5.47 7.48 9.19
C PHE A 43 -6.71 6.74 8.65
N ILE A 44 -6.50 5.72 7.81
CA ILE A 44 -7.61 4.94 7.23
C ILE A 44 -8.34 4.14 8.31
N ILE A 45 -7.63 3.53 9.26
CA ILE A 45 -8.23 2.80 10.39
C ILE A 45 -9.15 3.72 11.20
N ARG A 46 -8.69 4.95 11.52
CA ARG A 46 -9.52 5.94 12.23
C ARG A 46 -10.76 6.32 11.42
N LYS A 47 -10.60 6.58 10.12
CA LYS A 47 -11.71 6.94 9.23
C LYS A 47 -12.74 5.82 9.08
N LEU A 48 -12.30 4.58 8.92
CA LEU A 48 -13.20 3.42 8.83
C LEU A 48 -13.98 3.20 10.13
N LYS A 49 -13.34 3.46 11.29
CA LYS A 49 -14.01 3.42 12.59
C LYS A 49 -15.04 4.53 12.75
N GLU A 50 -14.75 5.75 12.30
CA GLU A 50 -15.69 6.89 12.28
C GLU A 50 -16.91 6.61 11.40
N MET A 51 -16.71 5.94 10.26
CA MET A 51 -17.79 5.57 9.32
C MET A 51 -18.62 4.36 9.79
N ALA A 52 -18.40 3.87 11.01
CA ALA A 52 -19.09 2.72 11.60
C ALA A 52 -18.97 1.42 10.78
N PHE A 53 -17.92 1.28 9.96
CA PHE A 53 -17.56 0.03 9.27
C PHE A 53 -16.84 -0.97 10.21
N SER A 54 -17.01 -0.83 11.51
CA SER A 54 -16.53 -1.78 12.51
C SER A 54 -17.48 -2.97 12.63
N MET A 55 -16.93 -4.17 12.80
CA MET A 55 -17.76 -5.34 13.12
C MET A 55 -18.50 -5.09 14.45
N LYS A 56 -19.83 -5.16 14.40
CA LYS A 56 -20.70 -5.18 15.59
C LYS A 56 -21.01 -6.63 15.94
N SER A 57 -20.72 -7.05 17.17
CA SER A 57 -21.07 -8.39 17.63
C SER A 57 -22.59 -8.51 17.77
N LYS A 58 -23.18 -9.58 17.24
CA LYS A 58 -24.65 -9.81 17.35
C LYS A 58 -25.08 -10.44 18.68
N GLY A 59 -24.21 -10.50 19.69
CA GLY A 59 -24.56 -10.99 21.03
C GLY A 59 -24.68 -12.52 21.17
N PHE A 60 -24.83 -13.25 20.07
CA PHE A 60 -24.85 -14.72 20.01
C PHE A 60 -23.47 -15.37 19.84
N GLU A 61 -22.40 -14.57 19.84
CA GLU A 61 -21.04 -15.03 19.55
C GLU A 61 -20.30 -15.43 20.85
N PRO A 62 -19.49 -16.51 20.83
CA PRO A 62 -18.67 -16.92 21.98
C PRO A 62 -17.79 -15.76 22.47
N ALA A 63 -17.52 -15.69 23.78
CA ALA A 63 -16.75 -14.59 24.38
C ALA A 63 -15.39 -14.32 23.69
N THR A 64 -14.78 -15.36 23.13
CA THR A 64 -13.52 -15.30 22.35
C THR A 64 -13.64 -14.47 21.07
N HIS A 65 -14.83 -14.41 20.45
CA HIS A 65 -15.07 -13.64 19.23
C HIS A 65 -15.40 -12.16 19.51
N LYS A 66 -15.84 -11.82 20.72
CA LYS A 66 -16.01 -10.42 21.16
C LYS A 66 -14.71 -9.62 21.17
N VAL A 67 -13.55 -10.29 21.25
CA VAL A 67 -12.23 -9.62 21.21
C VAL A 67 -11.98 -8.91 19.87
N LYS A 68 -12.64 -9.34 18.78
CA LYS A 68 -12.53 -8.72 17.45
C LYS A 68 -13.51 -7.57 17.23
N GLU A 69 -14.40 -7.32 18.19
CA GLU A 69 -15.40 -6.28 18.14
C GLU A 69 -14.74 -4.90 18.01
N GLY A 70 -15.23 -4.07 17.08
CA GLY A 70 -14.63 -2.77 16.82
C GLY A 70 -13.45 -2.76 15.83
N THR A 71 -12.99 -3.92 15.33
CA THR A 71 -12.01 -3.96 14.23
C THR A 71 -12.67 -3.46 12.95
N PRO A 72 -12.12 -2.44 12.27
CA PRO A 72 -12.69 -1.93 11.03
C PRO A 72 -12.60 -2.98 9.91
N THR A 73 -13.68 -3.10 9.15
CA THR A 73 -13.76 -3.86 7.91
C THR A 73 -13.30 -2.97 6.74
N MET A 74 -12.90 -3.57 5.61
CA MET A 74 -12.36 -2.88 4.41
C MET A 74 -10.88 -2.45 4.43
N GLY A 75 -9.99 -3.22 5.05
CA GLY A 75 -8.54 -3.02 4.92
C GLY A 75 -8.00 -3.10 3.47
N GLY A 76 -8.75 -3.72 2.56
CA GLY A 76 -8.38 -3.82 1.14
C GLY A 76 -8.21 -2.47 0.43
N ILE A 77 -8.86 -1.40 0.93
CA ILE A 77 -8.68 -0.04 0.39
C ILE A 77 -7.21 0.40 0.50
N MET A 78 -6.54 0.05 1.60
CA MET A 78 -5.12 0.37 1.79
C MET A 78 -4.25 -0.36 0.75
N ILE A 79 -4.58 -1.63 0.47
CA ILE A 79 -3.86 -2.46 -0.50
C ILE A 79 -4.00 -1.90 -1.90
N VAL A 80 -5.22 -1.53 -2.31
CA VAL A 80 -5.48 -0.96 -3.64
C VAL A 80 -4.75 0.38 -3.79
N ILE A 81 -4.85 1.28 -2.81
CA ILE A 81 -4.17 2.58 -2.87
C ILE A 81 -2.64 2.41 -2.95
N ALA A 82 -2.06 1.64 -2.03
CA ALA A 82 -0.61 1.44 -1.99
C ALA A 82 -0.10 0.71 -3.22
N GLY A 83 -0.83 -0.29 -3.70
CA GLY A 83 -0.53 -1.05 -4.91
C GLY A 83 -0.57 -0.16 -6.15
N THR A 84 -1.65 0.61 -6.34
CA THR A 84 -1.80 1.51 -7.49
C THR A 84 -0.75 2.62 -7.50
N VAL A 85 -0.45 3.24 -6.36
CA VAL A 85 0.59 4.28 -6.29
C VAL A 85 1.96 3.69 -6.60
N SER A 86 2.28 2.52 -6.04
CA SER A 86 3.54 1.84 -6.29
C SER A 86 3.71 1.40 -7.75
N THR A 87 2.66 0.85 -8.36
CA THR A 87 2.70 0.46 -9.78
C THR A 87 2.82 1.68 -10.68
N LEU A 88 2.08 2.77 -10.45
CA LEU A 88 2.24 4.00 -11.23
C LEU A 88 3.67 4.54 -11.19
N LEU A 89 4.32 4.48 -10.02
CA LEU A 89 5.69 4.91 -9.85
C LEU A 89 6.66 4.01 -10.60
N TRP A 90 6.65 2.69 -10.35
CA TRP A 90 7.74 1.78 -10.74
C TRP A 90 7.47 0.93 -11.98
N ALA A 91 6.20 0.67 -12.31
CA ALA A 91 5.87 -0.12 -13.48
C ALA A 91 6.09 0.70 -14.76
N ASP A 92 6.31 -0.06 -15.83
CA ASP A 92 6.37 0.46 -17.19
C ASP A 92 4.93 0.45 -17.73
N LEU A 93 4.26 1.60 -17.61
CA LEU A 93 2.92 1.87 -18.13
C LEU A 93 3.03 2.87 -19.28
#